data_AF-A0A3B0V7F9-F1
#
_entry.id   AF-A0A3B0V7F9-F1
#
_cell.length_a   1.000
_cell.length_b   1.000
_cell.length_c   1.000
_cell.angle_alpha   90.00
_cell.angle_beta   90.00
_cell.angle_gamma   90.00
#
_symmetry.space_group_name_H-M   'P 1'
#
loop_
_entity.id
_entity.type
_entity.pdbx_description
1 polymer ?
#
loop_
_entity_poly.entity_id
_entity_poly.type
_entity_poly.pdbx_seq_one_letter_code
_entity_poly.pdbx_strand_id
1 'polypeptide(L)'
;MIKKMSIIVLVLGVLAQGVVAQDYAFRVLASKGQNMVKTGTSAWKAIKTGAKLNKGEEVKLEANGYLGLVHSSGKTIELKEASTYNVSKLSTELGSSSQNIASKYADFVMSKMTPEQKEENRRKYASVTGAAERGVNDAAINIYMPQSVAVLNNSAIIRWEAIKENAVYVVNLKNLFEEKILVAETSDPFYTINFNNEEIKSAVIENLIIVNVSLKDDESVSSKNAAIELMNNEDAKTYKIELSGLEANIGSETSINNLILAEFYEEKGLVLDAITSYEKAVKLSPDVEYFQEAYDEFLIRNRLKSPEDVATADN
;
A
#
# COMPACT_ATOMS: atom_id res chain seq x y z
N MET A 1 74.11 -36.95 -27.84
CA MET A 1 73.19 -37.20 -26.71
C MET A 1 72.16 -36.08 -26.71
N ILE A 2 70.92 -36.38 -27.13
CA ILE A 2 69.82 -35.43 -27.28
C ILE A 2 68.88 -35.63 -26.07
N LYS A 3 68.69 -34.59 -25.25
CA LYS A 3 67.68 -34.60 -24.17
C LYS A 3 66.38 -33.99 -24.68
N LYS A 4 65.35 -34.83 -24.79
CA LYS A 4 63.93 -34.45 -24.86
C LYS A 4 63.39 -34.35 -23.44
N MET A 5 62.64 -33.29 -23.12
CA MET A 5 61.53 -33.31 -22.14
C MET A 5 60.77 -31.98 -22.28
N SER A 6 59.75 -31.92 -23.13
CA SER A 6 58.31 -32.14 -22.86
C SER A 6 57.72 -31.16 -21.83
N ILE A 7 57.04 -30.17 -22.39
CA ILE A 7 56.11 -29.21 -21.78
C ILE A 7 54.82 -29.95 -21.40
N ILE A 8 54.34 -29.80 -20.16
CA ILE A 8 52.98 -30.17 -19.75
C ILE A 8 52.26 -28.86 -19.39
N VAL A 9 51.33 -28.45 -20.25
CA VAL A 9 50.35 -27.39 -19.98
C VAL A 9 49.14 -28.04 -19.33
N LEU A 10 48.89 -27.74 -18.06
CA LEU A 10 47.69 -28.17 -17.33
C LEU A 10 46.60 -27.12 -17.58
N VAL A 11 45.65 -27.43 -18.48
CA VAL A 11 44.45 -26.63 -18.70
C VAL A 11 43.46 -26.93 -17.57
N LEU A 12 43.38 -26.05 -16.56
CA LEU A 12 42.27 -26.01 -15.62
C LEU A 12 41.09 -25.26 -16.30
N GLY A 13 40.23 -26.01 -16.98
CA GLY A 13 38.94 -25.52 -17.43
C GLY A 13 37.97 -25.46 -16.25
N VAL A 14 37.90 -24.31 -15.58
CA VAL A 14 36.80 -24.01 -14.64
C VAL A 14 35.54 -23.84 -15.48
N LEU A 15 34.70 -24.87 -15.51
CA LEU A 15 33.32 -24.79 -15.96
C LEU A 15 32.57 -23.91 -14.96
N ALA A 16 32.56 -22.60 -15.20
CA ALA A 16 31.56 -21.71 -14.65
C ALA A 16 30.21 -22.11 -15.26
N GLN A 17 29.47 -23.00 -14.59
CA GLN A 17 28.05 -23.13 -14.86
C GLN A 17 27.43 -21.82 -14.42
N GLY A 18 27.17 -20.93 -15.38
CA GLY A 18 26.30 -19.79 -15.18
C GLY A 18 24.96 -20.33 -14.70
N VAL A 19 24.63 -20.07 -13.44
CA VAL A 19 23.25 -20.16 -12.97
C VAL A 19 22.51 -19.11 -13.77
N VAL A 20 21.92 -19.52 -14.90
CA VAL A 20 20.93 -18.69 -15.58
C VAL A 20 19.79 -18.58 -14.58
N ALA A 21 19.68 -17.43 -13.91
CA ALA A 21 18.48 -17.12 -13.18
C ALA A 21 17.33 -17.25 -14.18
N GLN A 22 16.46 -18.26 -14.00
CA GLN A 22 15.26 -18.36 -14.83
C GLN A 22 14.42 -17.12 -14.52
N ASP A 23 14.23 -16.28 -15.51
CA ASP A 23 13.37 -15.11 -15.41
C ASP A 23 11.94 -15.57 -15.08
N TYR A 24 11.44 -15.13 -13.92
CA TYR A 24 10.05 -15.33 -13.56
C TYR A 24 9.16 -14.40 -14.39
N ALA A 25 7.94 -14.85 -14.69
CA ALA A 25 6.95 -14.02 -15.36
C ALA A 25 6.25 -13.11 -14.34
N PHE A 26 5.81 -13.69 -13.22
CA PHE A 26 5.08 -12.96 -12.19
C PHE A 26 5.61 -13.25 -10.81
N ARG A 27 5.35 -12.32 -9.90
CA ARG A 27 5.43 -12.53 -8.46
C ARG A 27 4.06 -12.35 -7.85
N VAL A 28 3.74 -13.19 -6.87
CA VAL A 28 2.48 -13.14 -6.14
C VAL A 28 2.59 -12.12 -5.02
N LEU A 29 1.79 -11.06 -5.08
CA LEU A 29 1.76 -10.01 -4.05
C LEU A 29 0.68 -10.26 -2.99
N ALA A 30 -0.45 -10.84 -3.40
CA ALA A 30 -1.52 -11.21 -2.48
C ALA A 30 -2.18 -12.52 -2.95
N SER A 31 -2.60 -13.35 -2.00
CA SER A 31 -3.26 -14.62 -2.26
C SER A 31 -4.33 -14.88 -1.20
N LYS A 32 -5.55 -15.19 -1.61
CA LYS A 32 -6.64 -15.63 -0.74
C LYS A 32 -7.35 -16.83 -1.37
N GLY A 33 -7.73 -17.80 -0.54
CA GLY A 33 -8.31 -19.08 -0.98
C GLY A 33 -7.27 -20.14 -1.35
N GLN A 34 -7.74 -21.28 -1.87
CA GLN A 34 -6.90 -22.43 -2.23
C GLN A 34 -6.31 -22.31 -3.63
N ASN A 35 -5.42 -21.33 -3.83
CA ASN A 35 -4.77 -21.11 -5.11
C ASN A 35 -3.58 -22.06 -5.28
N MET A 36 -3.45 -22.67 -6.46
CA MET A 36 -2.45 -23.69 -6.73
C MET A 36 -1.66 -23.43 -8.01
N VAL A 37 -0.41 -23.90 -8.07
CA VAL A 37 0.48 -23.85 -9.23
C VAL A 37 0.98 -25.25 -9.57
N LYS A 38 1.20 -25.53 -10.85
CA LYS A 38 1.94 -26.71 -11.30
C LYS A 38 2.82 -26.39 -12.51
N THR A 39 3.82 -27.23 -12.74
CA THR A 39 4.68 -27.22 -13.93
C THR A 39 4.48 -28.51 -14.71
N GLY A 40 3.99 -28.43 -15.95
CA GLY A 40 3.73 -29.61 -16.78
C GLY A 40 2.81 -30.64 -16.12
N THR A 41 3.29 -31.88 -15.97
CA THR A 41 2.54 -33.01 -15.36
C THR A 41 2.76 -33.15 -13.86
N SER A 42 3.46 -32.21 -13.21
CA SER A 42 3.67 -32.25 -11.77
C SER A 42 2.38 -32.06 -10.98
N ALA A 43 2.39 -32.51 -9.71
CA ALA A 43 1.29 -32.30 -8.79
C ALA A 43 1.10 -30.80 -8.50
N TRP A 44 -0.17 -30.41 -8.30
CA TRP A 44 -0.54 -29.07 -7.85
C TRP A 44 0.06 -28.78 -6.47
N LYS A 45 0.60 -27.57 -6.32
CA LYS A 45 1.17 -27.06 -5.07
C LYS A 45 0.49 -25.75 -4.70
N ALA A 46 0.26 -25.52 -3.41
CA ALA A 46 -0.31 -24.27 -2.93
C ALA A 46 0.58 -23.06 -3.27
N ILE A 47 -0.04 -21.96 -3.70
CA ILE A 47 0.61 -20.68 -3.95
C ILE A 47 0.61 -19.85 -2.67
N LYS A 48 1.77 -19.30 -2.33
CA LYS A 48 1.95 -18.35 -1.22
C LYS A 48 2.33 -16.97 -1.74
N THR A 49 2.07 -15.93 -0.96
CA THR A 49 2.62 -14.59 -1.20
C THR A 49 4.15 -14.66 -1.34
N GLY A 50 4.72 -13.86 -2.24
CA GLY A 50 6.13 -13.87 -2.60
C GLY A 50 6.54 -14.96 -3.60
N ALA A 51 5.67 -15.92 -3.91
CA ALA A 51 5.98 -16.96 -4.90
C ALA A 51 6.24 -16.35 -6.28
N LYS A 52 7.21 -16.92 -6.99
CA LYS A 52 7.52 -16.60 -8.38
C LYS A 52 6.82 -17.59 -9.29
N LEU A 53 6.16 -17.09 -10.33
CA LEU A 53 5.48 -17.88 -11.34
C LEU A 53 6.22 -17.76 -12.67
N ASN A 54 6.51 -18.89 -13.30
CA ASN A 54 7.28 -18.99 -14.53
C ASN A 54 6.36 -19.21 -15.74
N LYS A 55 6.78 -18.79 -16.94
CA LYS A 55 5.95 -18.88 -18.16
C LYS A 55 5.43 -20.30 -18.47
N GLY A 56 6.17 -21.36 -18.08
CA GLY A 56 5.78 -22.76 -18.29
C GLY A 56 4.79 -23.33 -17.28
N GLU A 57 4.27 -22.52 -16.36
CA GLU A 57 3.39 -22.96 -15.28
C GLU A 57 1.92 -22.68 -15.57
N GLU A 58 1.06 -23.41 -14.86
CA GLU A 58 -0.38 -23.19 -14.80
C GLU A 58 -0.78 -22.85 -13.37
N VAL A 59 -1.70 -21.92 -13.23
CA VAL A 59 -2.25 -21.45 -11.96
C VAL A 59 -3.72 -21.79 -11.91
N LYS A 60 -4.18 -22.39 -10.82
CA LYS A 60 -5.57 -22.72 -10.57
C LYS A 60 -6.10 -21.87 -9.41
N LEU A 61 -7.21 -21.19 -9.67
CA LEU A 61 -8.05 -20.54 -8.65
C LEU A 61 -9.29 -21.40 -8.44
N GLU A 62 -9.59 -21.71 -7.19
CA GLU A 62 -10.87 -22.31 -6.80
C GLU A 62 -11.93 -21.20 -6.59
N ALA A 63 -13.17 -21.59 -6.28
CA ALA A 63 -14.23 -20.64 -5.92
C ALA A 63 -13.80 -19.72 -4.78
N ASN A 64 -14.12 -18.42 -4.91
CA ASN A 64 -13.70 -17.34 -3.99
C ASN A 64 -12.17 -17.15 -3.88
N GLY A 65 -11.41 -17.72 -4.82
CA GLY A 65 -9.96 -17.55 -4.94
C GLY A 65 -9.60 -16.17 -5.48
N TYR A 66 -8.50 -15.63 -4.97
CA TYR A 66 -7.95 -14.35 -5.39
C TYR A 66 -6.43 -14.43 -5.49
N LEU A 67 -5.86 -13.97 -6.60
CA LEU A 67 -4.43 -13.73 -6.74
C LEU A 67 -4.16 -12.32 -7.29
N GLY A 68 -3.37 -11.56 -6.54
CA GLY A 68 -2.75 -10.33 -7.02
C GLY A 68 -1.35 -10.61 -7.50
N LEU A 69 -1.07 -10.35 -8.78
CA LEU A 69 0.20 -10.66 -9.42
C LEU A 69 0.88 -9.38 -9.95
N VAL A 70 2.20 -9.35 -9.82
CA VAL A 70 3.07 -8.32 -10.42
C VAL A 70 3.97 -8.99 -11.45
N HIS A 71 3.81 -8.60 -12.70
CA HIS A 71 4.63 -9.07 -13.81
C HIS A 71 6.05 -8.49 -13.70
N SER A 72 7.05 -9.17 -14.24
CA SER A 72 8.43 -8.69 -14.28
C SER A 72 8.63 -7.37 -15.05
N SER A 73 7.63 -6.92 -15.81
CA SER A 73 7.60 -5.60 -16.45
C SER A 73 7.03 -4.47 -15.58
N GLY A 74 6.63 -4.75 -14.33
CA GLY A 74 5.96 -3.83 -13.43
C GLY A 74 4.43 -3.82 -13.56
N LYS A 75 3.87 -4.29 -14.68
CA LYS A 75 2.42 -4.40 -14.84
C LYS A 75 1.82 -5.36 -13.81
N THR A 76 0.59 -5.10 -13.42
CA THR A 76 -0.13 -5.92 -12.44
C THR A 76 -1.34 -6.59 -13.06
N ILE A 77 -1.81 -7.66 -12.44
CA ILE A 77 -3.08 -8.30 -12.79
C ILE A 77 -3.68 -8.95 -11.54
N GLU A 78 -5.01 -8.87 -11.43
CA GLU A 78 -5.79 -9.59 -10.41
C GLU A 78 -6.57 -10.71 -11.07
N LEU A 79 -6.47 -11.91 -10.52
CA LEU A 79 -7.28 -13.06 -10.90
C LEU A 79 -8.30 -13.29 -9.80
N LYS A 80 -9.60 -13.27 -10.16
CA LYS A 80 -10.74 -13.42 -9.23
C LYS A 80 -11.68 -14.55 -9.60
N GLU A 81 -11.61 -15.02 -10.86
CA GLU A 81 -12.52 -16.04 -11.36
C GLU A 81 -11.94 -17.44 -11.14
N ALA A 82 -12.79 -18.36 -10.70
CA ALA A 82 -12.41 -19.76 -10.53
C ALA A 82 -12.09 -20.38 -11.90
N SER A 83 -10.81 -20.64 -12.16
CA SER A 83 -10.35 -21.15 -13.45
C SER A 83 -8.91 -21.68 -13.36
N THR A 84 -8.45 -22.28 -14.46
CA THR A 84 -7.03 -22.56 -14.68
C THR A 84 -6.47 -21.61 -15.72
N TYR A 85 -5.42 -20.88 -15.34
CA TYR A 85 -4.75 -19.87 -16.14
C TYR A 85 -3.36 -20.35 -16.54
N ASN A 86 -3.02 -20.18 -17.81
CA ASN A 86 -1.67 -20.42 -18.28
C ASN A 86 -0.82 -19.16 -18.07
N VAL A 87 0.31 -19.28 -17.37
CA VAL A 87 1.16 -18.13 -17.01
C VAL A 87 1.75 -17.44 -18.24
N SER A 88 2.13 -18.19 -19.28
CA SER A 88 2.62 -17.59 -20.54
C SER A 88 1.57 -16.75 -21.24
N LYS A 89 0.29 -17.18 -21.20
CA LYS A 89 -0.82 -16.44 -21.80
C LYS A 89 -1.07 -15.14 -21.05
N LEU A 90 -1.15 -15.19 -19.72
CA LEU A 90 -1.28 -13.99 -18.87
C LEU A 90 -0.13 -13.00 -19.12
N SER A 91 1.11 -13.49 -19.20
CA SER A 91 2.30 -12.66 -19.48
C SER A 91 2.21 -11.98 -20.86
N THR A 92 1.68 -12.69 -21.85
CA THR A 92 1.53 -12.17 -23.22
C THR A 92 0.44 -11.09 -23.30
N GLU A 93 -0.68 -11.28 -22.59
CA GLU A 93 -1.80 -10.32 -22.55
C GLU A 93 -1.41 -8.97 -21.93
N LEU A 94 -0.49 -8.96 -20.97
CA LEU A 94 0.03 -7.73 -20.40
C LEU A 94 1.00 -6.99 -21.34
N GLY A 95 1.59 -7.67 -22.32
CA GLY A 95 2.57 -7.10 -23.25
C GLY A 95 3.87 -6.65 -22.59
N SER A 96 4.76 -6.05 -23.38
CA SER A 96 6.03 -5.48 -22.89
C SER A 96 5.85 -4.05 -22.39
N SER A 97 6.41 -3.75 -21.22
CA SER A 97 6.63 -2.39 -20.70
C SER A 97 8.09 -2.27 -20.29
N SER A 98 8.70 -1.12 -20.57
CA SER A 98 10.12 -0.84 -20.29
C SER A 98 10.35 -0.22 -18.91
N GLN A 99 9.29 0.09 -18.16
CA GLN A 99 9.41 0.79 -16.87
C GLN A 99 9.19 -0.18 -15.71
N ASN A 100 10.25 -0.42 -14.93
CA ASN A 100 10.25 -1.38 -13.82
C ASN A 100 9.87 -0.74 -12.45
N ILE A 101 9.11 0.35 -12.48
CA ILE A 101 8.85 1.19 -11.28
C ILE A 101 7.95 0.44 -10.28
N ALA A 102 6.88 -0.17 -10.76
CA ALA A 102 5.93 -0.89 -9.91
C ALA A 102 6.53 -2.12 -9.22
N SER A 103 7.50 -2.81 -9.84
CA SER A 103 8.18 -3.94 -9.21
C SER A 103 8.96 -3.52 -7.96
N LYS A 104 9.57 -2.32 -7.96
CA LYS A 104 10.25 -1.76 -6.77
C LYS A 104 9.26 -1.63 -5.61
N TYR A 105 8.09 -1.07 -5.88
CA TYR A 105 7.05 -0.87 -4.87
C TYR A 105 6.44 -2.19 -4.39
N ALA A 106 6.23 -3.15 -5.29
CA ALA A 106 5.79 -4.49 -4.94
C ALA A 106 6.81 -5.22 -4.03
N ASP A 107 8.10 -5.16 -4.37
CA ASP A 107 9.20 -5.70 -3.56
C ASP A 107 9.19 -5.11 -2.15
N PHE A 108 8.96 -3.81 -2.05
CA PHE A 108 8.94 -3.14 -0.76
C PHE A 108 7.70 -3.50 0.08
N VAL A 109 6.52 -3.57 -0.52
CA VAL A 109 5.30 -4.08 0.14
C VAL A 109 5.54 -5.47 0.71
N MET A 110 6.13 -6.40 -0.05
CA MET A 110 6.41 -7.75 0.46
C MET A 110 7.42 -7.74 1.60
N SER A 111 8.45 -6.88 1.54
CA SER A 111 9.45 -6.80 2.61
C SER A 111 8.83 -6.34 3.94
N LYS A 112 7.86 -5.42 3.88
CA LYS A 112 7.13 -4.90 5.04
C LYS A 112 6.13 -5.91 5.62
N MET A 113 5.63 -6.83 4.81
CA MET A 113 4.58 -7.78 5.18
C MET A 113 5.12 -9.15 5.63
N THR A 114 6.43 -9.28 5.84
CA THR A 114 7.03 -10.51 6.38
C THR A 114 6.66 -10.72 7.84
N PRO A 115 6.51 -11.98 8.32
CA PRO A 115 6.22 -12.25 9.73
C PRO A 115 7.24 -11.61 10.68
N GLU A 116 8.51 -11.58 10.29
CA GLU A 116 9.60 -10.98 11.03
C GLU A 116 9.42 -9.45 11.17
N GLN A 117 9.08 -8.77 10.07
CA GLN A 117 8.86 -7.32 10.09
C GLN A 117 7.61 -6.94 10.89
N LYS A 118 6.53 -7.71 10.76
CA LYS A 118 5.31 -7.53 11.56
C LYS A 118 5.62 -7.69 13.05
N GLU A 119 6.39 -8.72 13.41
CA GLU A 119 6.82 -8.94 14.80
C GLU A 119 7.75 -7.83 15.31
N GLU A 120 8.67 -7.34 14.48
CA GLU A 120 9.50 -6.20 14.81
C GLU A 120 8.66 -4.95 15.05
N ASN A 121 7.70 -4.66 14.17
CA ASN A 121 6.78 -3.53 14.32
C ASN A 121 5.98 -3.65 15.62
N ARG A 122 5.40 -4.82 15.89
CA ARG A 122 4.70 -5.10 17.15
C ARG A 122 5.59 -4.81 18.35
N ARG A 123 6.85 -5.23 18.36
CA ARG A 123 7.77 -4.97 19.48
C ARG A 123 8.17 -3.50 19.59
N LYS A 124 8.53 -2.89 18.47
CA LYS A 124 9.01 -1.50 18.39
C LYS A 124 7.92 -0.51 18.78
N TYR A 125 6.68 -0.83 18.44
CA TYR A 125 5.52 0.01 18.67
C TYR A 125 4.57 -0.55 19.73
N ALA A 126 4.94 -1.62 20.46
CA ALA A 126 4.17 -2.13 21.60
C ALA A 126 4.02 -1.08 22.71
N SER A 127 5.02 -0.21 22.88
CA SER A 127 4.98 0.89 23.84
C SER A 127 4.17 2.10 23.38
N VAL A 128 3.60 2.07 22.16
CA VAL A 128 2.64 3.08 21.71
C VAL A 128 1.38 3.05 22.60
N THR A 129 1.17 2.01 23.41
CA THR A 129 0.30 2.04 24.58
C THR A 129 1.11 2.12 25.88
N GLY A 130 1.05 3.28 26.55
CA GLY A 130 1.24 3.34 28.01
C GLY A 130 2.09 4.48 28.60
N ALA A 131 3.10 5.04 27.93
CA ALA A 131 4.00 5.99 28.62
C ALA A 131 4.77 7.03 27.79
N ALA A 132 4.64 7.07 26.45
CA ALA A 132 5.55 7.89 25.64
C ALA A 132 4.91 8.99 24.78
N GLU A 133 3.61 9.29 24.89
CA GLU A 133 3.03 10.57 24.42
C GLU A 133 1.56 10.74 24.89
N ARG A 134 1.36 11.05 26.18
CA ARG A 134 0.15 11.78 26.65
C ARG A 134 0.20 13.24 26.16
N GLY A 135 0.39 13.40 24.87
CA GLY A 135 0.73 14.67 24.23
C GLY A 135 0.27 14.69 22.77
N VAL A 136 0.29 13.53 22.10
CA VAL A 136 -0.25 13.38 20.73
C VAL A 136 -1.71 12.90 20.75
N ASN A 137 -2.08 11.94 21.61
CA ASN A 137 -3.42 11.30 21.65
C ASN A 137 -4.38 11.77 22.77
N ASP A 138 -4.22 12.97 23.34
CA ASP A 138 -5.11 13.49 24.41
C ASP A 138 -6.49 13.98 23.91
N ALA A 139 -6.81 13.79 22.63
CA ALA A 139 -8.12 14.13 22.10
C ALA A 139 -9.09 12.96 22.20
N ALA A 140 -10.38 13.27 22.35
CA ALA A 140 -11.42 12.25 22.41
C ALA A 140 -11.63 11.57 21.05
N ILE A 141 -11.31 12.26 19.95
CA ILE A 141 -11.29 11.71 18.58
C ILE A 141 -9.86 11.82 18.03
N ASN A 142 -9.25 10.71 17.66
CA ASN A 142 -7.93 10.68 17.05
C ASN A 142 -8.06 10.48 15.54
N ILE A 143 -7.74 11.52 14.76
CA ILE A 143 -7.64 11.41 13.30
C ILE A 143 -6.31 10.73 12.97
N TYR A 144 -6.34 9.76 12.06
CA TYR A 144 -5.18 9.00 11.61
C TYR A 144 -4.27 9.82 10.71
N MET A 145 -3.65 10.84 11.29
CA MET A 145 -2.61 11.65 10.66
C MET A 145 -1.79 12.37 11.72
N PRO A 146 -0.52 12.72 11.42
CA PRO A 146 0.22 13.72 12.18
C PRO A 146 -0.53 15.06 12.27
N GLN A 147 -0.15 15.92 13.21
CA GLN A 147 -0.75 17.26 13.36
C GLN A 147 -0.56 18.16 12.13
N SER A 148 0.43 17.90 11.30
CA SER A 148 0.62 18.55 10.00
C SER A 148 1.07 17.52 8.98
N VAL A 149 0.45 17.52 7.81
CA VAL A 149 0.80 16.65 6.69
C VAL A 149 0.69 17.37 5.37
N ALA A 150 1.43 16.87 4.40
CA ALA A 150 1.29 17.25 3.00
C ALA A 150 0.48 16.20 2.23
N VAL A 151 -0.27 16.66 1.24
CA VAL A 151 -0.95 15.83 0.24
C VAL A 151 -0.59 16.28 -1.17
N LEU A 152 -0.47 15.32 -2.08
CA LEU A 152 -0.17 15.54 -3.49
C LEU A 152 -1.43 15.62 -4.35
N ASN A 153 -2.44 14.82 -3.97
CA ASN A 153 -3.68 14.70 -4.73
C ASN A 153 -4.73 15.72 -4.29
N ASN A 154 -5.63 16.06 -5.22
CA ASN A 154 -6.76 16.93 -4.93
C ASN A 154 -7.87 16.26 -4.10
N SER A 155 -7.67 15.02 -3.65
CA SER A 155 -8.62 14.28 -2.84
C SER A 155 -7.88 13.46 -1.81
N ALA A 156 -8.25 13.57 -0.54
CA ALA A 156 -7.67 12.79 0.56
C ALA A 156 -8.75 12.37 1.54
N ILE A 157 -8.65 11.15 2.05
CA ILE A 157 -9.49 10.63 3.12
C ILE A 157 -8.81 10.93 4.46
N ILE A 158 -9.56 11.57 5.36
CA ILE A 158 -9.26 11.57 6.79
C ILE A 158 -10.11 10.49 7.46
N ARG A 159 -9.53 9.77 8.42
CA ARG A 159 -10.18 8.66 9.14
C ARG A 159 -9.93 8.76 10.63
N TRP A 160 -10.86 8.25 11.42
CA TRP A 160 -10.75 8.07 12.86
C TRP A 160 -11.45 6.76 13.28
N GLU A 161 -11.32 6.39 14.54
CA GLU A 161 -12.10 5.27 15.10
C GLU A 161 -13.52 5.69 15.45
N ALA A 162 -14.48 4.80 15.23
CA ALA A 162 -15.86 5.07 15.60
C ALA A 162 -15.98 5.12 17.14
N ILE A 163 -16.43 6.25 17.69
CA ILE A 163 -16.53 6.44 19.14
C ILE A 163 -17.69 5.65 19.75
N LYS A 164 -18.80 5.53 19.02
CA LYS A 164 -20.00 4.77 19.42
C LYS A 164 -20.80 4.36 18.20
N GLU A 165 -21.65 3.36 18.38
CA GLU A 165 -22.63 2.98 17.36
C GLU A 165 -23.55 4.17 17.02
N ASN A 166 -23.86 4.34 15.73
CA ASN A 166 -24.71 5.43 15.23
C ASN A 166 -24.23 6.85 15.59
N ALA A 167 -22.93 7.02 15.85
CA ALA A 167 -22.34 8.35 16.01
C ALA A 167 -22.51 9.18 14.74
N VAL A 168 -22.77 10.48 14.91
CA VAL A 168 -22.72 11.47 13.83
C VAL A 168 -21.61 12.46 14.16
N TYR A 169 -20.71 12.66 13.22
CA TYR A 169 -19.55 13.53 13.34
C TYR A 169 -19.80 14.82 12.56
N VAL A 170 -19.20 15.91 13.05
CA VAL A 170 -19.13 17.21 12.38
C VAL A 170 -17.68 17.45 12.00
N VAL A 171 -17.41 17.50 10.70
CA VAL A 171 -16.10 17.81 10.13
C VAL A 171 -16.04 19.29 9.82
N ASN A 172 -15.15 20.00 10.50
CA ASN A 172 -14.91 21.42 10.32
C ASN A 172 -13.62 21.62 9.53
N LEU A 173 -13.73 22.26 8.36
CA LEU A 173 -12.58 22.75 7.59
C LEU A 173 -12.47 24.26 7.79
N LYS A 174 -11.27 24.73 8.13
CA LYS A 174 -10.96 26.12 8.43
C LYS A 174 -9.74 26.58 7.65
N ASN A 175 -9.59 27.89 7.47
CA ASN A 175 -8.37 28.47 6.94
C ASN A 175 -7.31 28.66 8.05
N LEU A 176 -6.15 29.24 7.70
CA LEU A 176 -5.05 29.51 8.62
C LEU A 176 -5.40 30.49 9.75
N PHE A 177 -6.47 31.27 9.62
CA PHE A 177 -6.98 32.19 10.64
C PHE A 177 -8.11 31.57 11.47
N GLU A 178 -8.29 30.25 11.37
CA GLU A 178 -9.38 29.48 11.98
C GLU A 178 -10.80 29.90 11.55
N GLU A 179 -10.91 30.67 10.47
CA GLU A 179 -12.21 31.01 9.89
C GLU A 179 -12.76 29.77 9.18
N LYS A 180 -14.05 29.49 9.41
CA LYS A 180 -14.75 28.35 8.86
C LYS A 180 -14.86 28.46 7.34
N ILE A 181 -14.34 27.46 6.64
CA ILE A 181 -14.48 27.28 5.19
C ILE A 181 -15.73 26.45 4.92
N LEU A 182 -15.77 25.25 5.50
CA LEU A 182 -16.81 24.25 5.24
C LEU A 182 -17.10 23.45 6.51
N VAL A 183 -18.36 23.05 6.67
CA VAL A 183 -18.81 22.11 7.71
C VAL A 183 -19.61 21.01 7.06
N ALA A 184 -19.23 19.77 7.34
CA ALA A 184 -19.94 18.59 6.88
C ALA A 184 -20.36 17.73 8.06
N GLU A 185 -21.48 17.01 7.91
CA GLU A 185 -21.88 15.97 8.84
C GLU A 185 -21.71 14.61 8.18
N THR A 186 -21.28 13.60 8.95
CA THR A 186 -21.13 12.23 8.46
C THR A 186 -21.39 11.23 9.58
N SER A 187 -22.03 10.10 9.27
CA SER A 187 -22.11 8.93 10.17
C SER A 187 -20.94 7.98 9.99
N ASP A 188 -20.21 8.11 8.88
CA ASP A 188 -19.03 7.30 8.62
C ASP A 188 -17.85 7.84 9.45
N PRO A 189 -16.96 6.96 9.96
CA PRO A 189 -15.78 7.37 10.72
C PRO A 189 -14.63 7.84 9.80
N PHE A 190 -15.00 8.45 8.67
CA PHE A 190 -14.08 9.04 7.71
C PHE A 190 -14.78 10.17 6.93
N TYR A 191 -13.98 11.02 6.30
CA TYR A 191 -14.47 12.04 5.38
C TYR A 191 -13.47 12.26 4.23
N THR A 192 -13.98 12.43 3.02
CA THR A 192 -13.16 12.73 1.85
C THR A 192 -13.12 14.23 1.61
N ILE A 193 -11.94 14.82 1.79
CA ILE A 193 -11.69 16.23 1.47
C ILE A 193 -11.41 16.32 -0.03
N ASN A 194 -12.18 17.14 -0.74
CA ASN A 194 -11.94 17.44 -2.15
C ASN A 194 -11.40 18.87 -2.28
N PHE A 195 -10.08 19.00 -2.50
CA PHE A 195 -9.41 20.29 -2.67
C PHE A 195 -9.81 21.02 -3.97
N ASN A 196 -10.53 20.35 -4.88
CA ASN A 196 -11.15 21.04 -6.01
C ASN A 196 -12.45 21.76 -5.68
N ASN A 197 -12.99 21.61 -4.47
CA ASN A 197 -14.17 22.34 -4.01
C ASN A 197 -13.89 23.86 -4.04
N GLU A 198 -14.83 24.63 -4.60
CA GLU A 198 -14.67 26.07 -4.82
C GLU A 198 -14.60 26.89 -3.52
N GLU A 199 -15.28 26.46 -2.45
CA GLU A 199 -15.18 27.10 -1.12
C GLU A 199 -13.78 26.92 -0.56
N ILE A 200 -13.22 25.71 -0.68
CA ILE A 200 -11.84 25.40 -0.27
C ILE A 200 -10.85 26.22 -1.11
N LYS A 201 -10.92 26.15 -2.43
CA LYS A 201 -10.01 26.90 -3.32
C LYS A 201 -9.99 28.41 -3.04
N SER A 202 -11.15 28.99 -2.74
CA SER A 202 -11.29 30.44 -2.56
C SER A 202 -10.82 30.92 -1.19
N ALA A 203 -10.93 30.08 -0.16
CA ALA A 203 -10.62 30.46 1.22
C ALA A 203 -9.23 30.03 1.70
N VAL A 204 -8.58 29.13 0.96
CA VAL A 204 -7.27 28.59 1.34
C VAL A 204 -6.14 29.56 1.02
N ILE A 205 -5.27 29.76 2.00
CA ILE A 205 -4.03 30.54 1.89
C ILE A 205 -2.87 29.54 1.98
N GLU A 206 -1.87 29.70 1.12
CA GLU A 206 -0.70 28.80 1.04
C GLU A 206 -1.07 27.32 0.84
N ASN A 207 -2.22 27.04 0.22
CA ASN A 207 -2.73 25.67 0.03
C ASN A 207 -2.93 24.86 1.32
N LEU A 208 -3.09 25.53 2.46
CA LEU A 208 -3.24 24.91 3.77
C LEU A 208 -4.67 25.04 4.32
N ILE A 209 -5.22 23.92 4.78
CA ILE A 209 -6.47 23.85 5.55
C ILE A 209 -6.21 23.30 6.95
N ILE A 210 -6.98 23.79 7.93
CA ILE A 210 -7.04 23.21 9.27
C ILE A 210 -8.31 22.36 9.34
N VAL A 211 -8.18 21.11 9.76
CA VAL A 211 -9.28 20.19 9.99
C VAL A 211 -9.46 19.89 11.48
N ASN A 212 -10.73 19.79 11.89
CA ASN A 212 -11.15 19.33 13.19
C ASN A 212 -12.43 18.49 13.04
N VAL A 213 -12.54 17.42 13.83
CA VAL A 213 -13.73 16.57 13.87
C VAL A 213 -14.29 16.57 15.27
N SER A 214 -15.60 16.76 15.41
CA SER A 214 -16.30 16.65 16.70
C SER A 214 -17.49 15.73 16.60
N LEU A 215 -17.99 15.27 17.74
CA LEU A 215 -19.25 14.54 17.81
C LEU A 215 -20.41 15.55 17.76
N LYS A 216 -21.46 15.27 16.98
CA LYS A 216 -22.58 16.19 16.77
C LYS A 216 -23.40 16.45 18.04
N ASP A 217 -23.57 15.44 18.88
CA ASP A 217 -24.35 15.55 20.12
C ASP A 217 -23.51 16.00 21.33
N ASP A 218 -22.19 16.09 21.18
CA ASP A 218 -21.28 16.59 22.21
C ASP A 218 -19.98 17.15 21.59
N GLU A 219 -19.93 18.46 21.36
CA GLU A 219 -18.76 19.12 20.77
C GLU A 219 -17.49 19.05 21.65
N SER A 220 -17.62 18.73 22.95
CA SER A 220 -16.45 18.50 23.82
C SER A 220 -15.70 17.22 23.48
N VAL A 221 -16.38 16.27 22.83
CA VAL A 221 -15.78 15.08 22.23
C VAL A 221 -15.29 15.46 20.83
N SER A 222 -14.05 15.93 20.75
CA SER A 222 -13.45 16.40 19.51
C SER A 222 -12.00 15.98 19.34
N SER A 223 -11.52 16.10 18.10
CA SER A 223 -10.13 15.96 17.72
C SER A 223 -9.34 17.22 18.02
N LYS A 224 -8.01 17.12 18.01
CA LYS A 224 -7.17 18.31 17.86
C LYS A 224 -7.35 18.89 16.45
N ASN A 225 -6.99 20.17 16.31
CA ASN A 225 -6.77 20.75 14.99
C ASN A 225 -5.57 20.05 14.33
N ALA A 226 -5.69 19.73 13.06
CA ALA A 226 -4.59 19.24 12.24
C ALA A 226 -4.53 20.02 10.92
N ALA A 227 -3.33 20.26 10.41
CA ALA A 227 -3.10 20.99 9.17
C ALA A 227 -2.87 20.02 8.01
N ILE A 228 -3.47 20.32 6.85
CA ILE A 228 -3.24 19.61 5.61
C ILE A 228 -2.83 20.62 4.55
N GLU A 229 -1.64 20.45 3.99
CA GLU A 229 -1.10 21.27 2.90
C GLU A 229 -1.22 20.52 1.57
N LEU A 230 -1.92 21.10 0.60
CA LEU A 230 -1.88 20.62 -0.79
C LEU A 230 -0.59 21.12 -1.47
N MET A 231 0.33 20.20 -1.73
CA MET A 231 1.65 20.53 -2.23
C MET A 231 1.61 21.23 -3.60
N ASN A 232 2.36 22.32 -3.71
CA ASN A 232 2.53 23.09 -4.94
C ASN A 232 4.00 23.41 -5.27
N ASN A 233 4.95 22.91 -4.48
CA ASN A 233 6.38 23.17 -4.60
C ASN A 233 7.06 22.33 -5.71
N GLU A 234 8.38 22.47 -5.89
CA GLU A 234 9.14 21.71 -6.90
C GLU A 234 9.13 20.19 -6.64
N ASP A 235 9.11 19.77 -5.37
CA ASP A 235 8.98 18.35 -5.01
C ASP A 235 7.63 17.80 -5.48
N ALA A 236 6.54 18.58 -5.33
CA ALA A 236 5.22 18.22 -5.81
C ALA A 236 5.21 17.95 -7.33
N LYS A 237 5.94 18.76 -8.12
CA LYS A 237 6.08 18.56 -9.56
C LYS A 237 6.83 17.26 -9.87
N THR A 238 7.93 17.03 -9.17
CA THR A 238 8.74 15.81 -9.30
C THR A 238 7.91 14.57 -8.99
N TYR A 239 7.19 14.58 -7.87
CA TYR A 239 6.37 13.46 -7.43
C TYR A 239 5.20 13.22 -8.38
N LYS A 240 4.57 14.26 -8.93
CA LYS A 240 3.52 14.11 -9.96
C LYS A 240 4.03 13.45 -11.24
N ILE A 241 5.27 13.74 -11.66
CA ILE A 241 5.88 13.09 -12.82
C ILE A 241 6.13 11.61 -12.54
N GLU A 242 6.72 11.28 -11.38
CA GLU A 242 6.95 9.90 -10.97
C GLU A 242 5.63 9.11 -10.85
N LEU A 243 4.64 9.70 -10.19
CA LEU A 243 3.29 9.13 -10.03
C LEU A 243 2.64 8.86 -11.39
N SER A 244 2.67 9.83 -12.31
CA SER A 244 2.11 9.66 -13.66
C SER A 244 2.78 8.51 -14.41
N GLY A 245 4.11 8.36 -14.25
CA GLY A 245 4.85 7.25 -14.83
C GLY A 245 4.46 5.90 -14.21
N LEU A 246 4.27 5.86 -12.89
CA LEU A 246 3.80 4.68 -12.18
C LEU A 246 2.38 4.28 -12.60
N GLU A 247 1.45 5.23 -12.63
CA GLU A 247 0.06 5.01 -13.04
C GLU A 247 -0.04 4.50 -14.48
N ALA A 248 0.74 5.09 -15.40
CA ALA A 248 0.83 4.62 -16.78
C ALA A 248 1.38 3.17 -16.88
N ASN A 249 2.20 2.75 -15.92
CA ASN A 249 2.75 1.40 -15.86
C ASN A 249 1.75 0.38 -15.30
N ILE A 250 1.08 0.70 -14.19
CA ILE A 250 0.20 -0.25 -13.49
C ILE A 250 -1.20 -0.32 -14.09
N GLY A 251 -1.62 0.68 -14.87
CA GLY A 251 -2.87 0.67 -15.61
C GLY A 251 -4.10 1.03 -14.77
N SER A 252 -5.23 0.36 -15.02
CA SER A 252 -6.52 0.68 -14.40
C SER A 252 -6.54 0.48 -12.88
N GLU A 253 -7.41 1.19 -12.18
CA GLU A 253 -7.57 1.04 -10.72
C GLU A 253 -7.93 -0.40 -10.33
N THR A 254 -7.15 -0.97 -9.42
CA THR A 254 -7.34 -2.30 -8.81
C THR A 254 -6.87 -2.24 -7.35
N SER A 255 -7.14 -3.28 -6.55
CA SER A 255 -6.71 -3.34 -5.15
C SER A 255 -5.19 -3.38 -5.04
N ILE A 256 -4.53 -4.15 -5.91
CA ILE A 256 -3.07 -4.22 -6.00
C ILE A 256 -2.46 -2.90 -6.46
N ASN A 257 -3.09 -2.22 -7.42
CA ASN A 257 -2.58 -0.93 -7.89
C ASN A 257 -2.69 0.13 -6.81
N ASN A 258 -3.79 0.17 -6.07
CA ASN A 258 -3.93 1.04 -4.92
C ASN A 258 -2.93 0.70 -3.80
N LEU A 259 -2.61 -0.56 -3.57
CA LEU A 259 -1.56 -0.95 -2.63
C LEU A 259 -0.17 -0.46 -3.07
N ILE A 260 0.13 -0.52 -4.36
CA ILE A 260 1.38 0.01 -4.94
C ILE A 260 1.43 1.54 -4.83
N LEU A 261 0.32 2.22 -5.12
CA LEU A 261 0.21 3.68 -4.97
C LEU A 261 0.38 4.09 -3.51
N ALA A 262 -0.22 3.35 -2.57
CA ALA A 262 -0.06 3.62 -1.15
C ALA A 262 1.41 3.61 -0.73
N GLU A 263 2.17 2.64 -1.25
CA GLU A 263 3.60 2.56 -1.00
C GLU A 263 4.40 3.69 -1.66
N PHE A 264 4.05 4.08 -2.89
CA PHE A 264 4.63 5.27 -3.52
C PHE A 264 4.45 6.50 -2.63
N TYR A 265 3.24 6.73 -2.12
CA TYR A 265 2.97 7.87 -1.25
C TYR A 265 3.70 7.77 0.09
N GLU A 266 3.77 6.58 0.67
CA GLU A 266 4.51 6.36 1.92
C GLU A 266 6.01 6.63 1.77
N GLU A 267 6.65 6.19 0.68
CA GLU A 267 8.07 6.48 0.40
C GLU A 267 8.33 8.00 0.37
N LYS A 268 7.34 8.80 -0.06
CA LYS A 268 7.42 10.27 -0.12
C LYS A 268 6.95 10.97 1.17
N GLY A 269 6.55 10.22 2.19
CA GLY A 269 6.02 10.77 3.44
C GLY A 269 4.60 11.37 3.32
N LEU A 270 3.87 11.06 2.24
CA LEU A 270 2.52 11.55 1.96
C LEU A 270 1.48 10.67 2.65
N VAL A 271 1.42 10.77 3.99
CA VAL A 271 0.66 9.87 4.87
C VAL A 271 -0.83 9.78 4.50
N LEU A 272 -1.50 10.90 4.24
CA LEU A 272 -2.93 10.89 3.89
C LEU A 272 -3.22 10.33 2.50
N ASP A 273 -2.34 10.56 1.52
CA ASP A 273 -2.46 9.93 0.19
C ASP A 273 -2.26 8.42 0.28
N ALA A 274 -1.32 7.98 1.13
CA ALA A 274 -1.10 6.57 1.42
C ALA A 274 -2.34 5.93 2.06
N ILE A 275 -2.92 6.55 3.09
CA ILE A 275 -4.18 6.11 3.74
C ILE A 275 -5.30 6.00 2.70
N THR A 276 -5.48 7.03 1.90
CA THR A 276 -6.52 7.06 0.85
C THR A 276 -6.37 5.87 -0.10
N SER A 277 -5.13 5.54 -0.47
CA SER A 277 -4.83 4.43 -1.38
C SER A 277 -5.03 3.07 -0.69
N TYR A 278 -4.60 2.90 0.56
CA TYR A 278 -4.87 1.69 1.34
C TYR A 278 -6.38 1.43 1.49
N GLU A 279 -7.15 2.45 1.84
CA GLU A 279 -8.61 2.32 1.99
C GLU A 279 -9.30 1.92 0.69
N LYS A 280 -8.85 2.46 -0.45
CA LYS A 280 -9.34 2.03 -1.76
C LYS A 280 -9.01 0.57 -2.04
N ALA A 281 -7.80 0.11 -1.70
CA ALA A 281 -7.41 -1.29 -1.87
C ALA A 281 -8.31 -2.24 -1.06
N VAL A 282 -8.56 -1.91 0.21
CA VAL A 282 -9.48 -2.64 1.09
C VAL A 282 -10.90 -2.62 0.52
N LYS A 283 -11.40 -1.46 0.09
CA LYS A 283 -12.76 -1.32 -0.44
C LYS A 283 -13.00 -2.13 -1.72
N LEU A 284 -11.99 -2.24 -2.58
CA LEU A 284 -12.10 -2.97 -3.86
C LEU A 284 -12.04 -4.50 -3.69
N SER A 285 -11.42 -4.99 -2.62
CA SER A 285 -11.33 -6.42 -2.29
C SER A 285 -11.43 -6.64 -0.76
N PRO A 286 -12.61 -6.38 -0.15
CA PRO A 286 -12.76 -6.39 1.32
C PRO A 286 -12.64 -7.79 1.93
N ASP A 287 -12.78 -8.82 1.11
CA ASP A 287 -12.67 -10.23 1.48
C ASP A 287 -11.24 -10.78 1.35
N VAL A 288 -10.28 -9.94 0.93
CA VAL A 288 -8.86 -10.27 0.85
C VAL A 288 -8.13 -9.61 2.02
N GLU A 289 -8.03 -10.37 3.12
CA GLU A 289 -7.45 -9.96 4.41
C GLU A 289 -6.09 -9.24 4.29
N TYR A 290 -5.26 -9.66 3.33
CA TYR A 290 -3.94 -9.06 3.07
C TYR A 290 -3.97 -7.54 2.90
N PHE A 291 -5.02 -6.96 2.29
CA PHE A 291 -5.10 -5.51 2.11
C PHE A 291 -5.38 -4.78 3.43
N GLN A 292 -6.24 -5.36 4.27
CA GLN A 292 -6.52 -4.82 5.60
C GLN A 292 -5.28 -4.94 6.48
N GLU A 293 -4.62 -6.11 6.50
CA GLU A 293 -3.36 -6.29 7.23
C GLU A 293 -2.28 -5.30 6.79
N ALA A 294 -2.13 -5.06 5.48
CA ALA A 294 -1.13 -4.12 4.96
C ALA A 294 -1.41 -2.68 5.40
N TYR A 295 -2.69 -2.31 5.51
CA TYR A 295 -3.12 -1.02 6.02
C TYR A 295 -2.92 -0.90 7.54
N ASP A 296 -3.26 -1.92 8.32
CA ASP A 296 -3.03 -1.91 9.77
C ASP A 296 -1.54 -1.81 10.11
N GLU A 297 -0.70 -2.58 9.41
CA GLU A 297 0.76 -2.45 9.54
C GLU A 297 1.25 -1.05 9.15
N PHE A 298 0.55 -0.36 8.25
CA PHE A 298 0.86 1.02 7.86
C PHE A 298 0.56 2.00 8.99
N LEU A 299 -0.62 1.86 9.59
CA LEU A 299 -1.02 2.72 10.69
C LEU A 299 -0.08 2.51 11.90
N ILE A 300 0.29 1.27 12.20
CA ILE A 300 1.22 0.94 13.28
C ILE A 300 2.60 1.58 13.05
N ARG A 301 3.21 1.37 11.86
CA ARG A 301 4.57 1.88 11.59
C ARG A 301 4.65 3.40 11.52
N ASN A 302 3.52 4.06 11.25
CA ASN A 302 3.38 5.52 11.29
C ASN A 302 2.83 6.03 12.63
N ARG A 303 2.68 5.16 13.65
CA ARG A 303 2.21 5.50 15.00
C ARG A 303 0.80 6.12 15.04
N LEU A 304 -0.04 5.77 14.08
CA LEU A 304 -1.43 6.21 13.95
C LEU A 304 -2.41 5.25 14.63
N LYS A 305 -1.98 4.01 14.88
CA LYS A 305 -2.76 2.96 15.56
C LYS A 305 -1.84 2.09 16.42
N SER A 306 -2.35 1.55 17.52
CA SER A 306 -1.58 0.61 18.36
C SER A 306 -1.61 -0.81 17.77
N PRO A 307 -0.54 -1.61 17.94
CA PRO A 307 -0.59 -3.05 17.68
C PRO A 307 -1.73 -3.79 18.43
N GLU A 308 -2.11 -3.31 19.62
CA GLU A 308 -3.17 -3.93 20.45
C GLU A 308 -4.56 -3.73 19.84
N ASP A 309 -4.78 -2.60 19.14
CA ASP A 309 -6.05 -2.29 18.48
C ASP A 309 -6.29 -3.20 17.26
N VAL A 310 -5.24 -3.84 16.74
CA VAL A 310 -5.32 -4.76 15.60
C VAL A 310 -5.54 -6.21 16.08
N ALA A 311 -4.86 -6.62 17.16
CA ALA A 311 -4.94 -7.98 17.70
C ALA A 311 -6.31 -8.37 18.30
N THR A 312 -7.17 -7.40 18.59
CA THR A 312 -8.51 -7.63 19.15
C THR A 312 -9.59 -7.88 18.09
N ALA A 313 -9.29 -7.66 16.80
CA ALA A 313 -10.22 -7.92 15.70
C ALA A 313 -10.25 -9.39 15.22
N ASP A 314 -9.25 -10.18 15.60
CA ASP A 314 -9.06 -11.58 15.16
C ASP A 314 -9.58 -12.64 16.16
N ASN A 315 -10.28 -12.23 17.23
CA ASN A 315 -10.86 -13.13 18.26
C ASN A 315 -12.39 -13.13 18.28
#